data_AF-A0A8S0ZIA1-F1
#
_entry.id   AF-A0A8S0ZIA1-F1
#
_cell.length_a   1.000
_cell.length_b   1.000
_cell.length_c   1.000
_cell.angle_alpha   90.00
_cell.angle_beta   90.00
_cell.angle_gamma   90.00
#
_symmetry.space_group_name_H-M   'P 1'
#
loop_
_entity.id
_entity.type
_entity.pdbx_description
1 polymer ?
#
loop_
_entity_poly.entity_id
_entity_poly.type
_entity_poly.pdbx_seq_one_letter_code
_entity_poly.pdbx_strand_id
1 'polypeptide(L)'
;MRVRAARALRALRRAVLLLPLALTALALLLLPRPQPLTPSPGNSLPTAALKDEIHLQVIENEVVTTADYVANQEIEGDEVSRRPWFMRGGEQRPWQSDPHAKLFPEDAPGDDRIVQQLMYTLPKDEDVPIKKILLANGVGAWGVAAGRTEFIRNKCPVDRCSITADLRDATTADAILYKDHHTVLNMKRSPNQIWILYYLECPYHTASLRPSSFDVFNWTSTYRRDSDIVAPYERWVYYNPKVTEKELDRNYAANKTKKVAWFVSNCHARNRRLQYARQLSKYIQVDIYGACGTHHCPRTDPNCLEMLEREYKFYLAFENSNCRDYITEKFFVNGLQHNILPIVMGARSSEYAAAAPHNSYIHVEEFANAEELAAYLTRLDEDDNLYNSYFKWKGTGEFINTYFFCRVCAMVHANERRHRSAHYSDVQAWWRDGACTRATYWRGADGKDTASPPLISSN
;
A
#
# COMPACT_ATOMS: atom_id res chain seq x y z
N MET A 1 -45.51 54.09 5.99
CA MET A 1 -45.56 53.18 7.17
C MET A 1 -44.85 51.82 6.99
N ARG A 2 -44.70 51.24 5.79
CA ARG A 2 -44.11 49.89 5.62
C ARG A 2 -42.58 49.77 5.81
N VAL A 3 -41.80 50.85 5.70
CA VAL A 3 -40.33 50.80 5.83
C VAL A 3 -39.86 50.80 7.30
N ARG A 4 -40.63 51.42 8.22
CA ARG A 4 -40.29 51.45 9.65
C ARG A 4 -40.51 50.07 10.32
N ALA A 5 -41.53 49.32 9.91
CA ALA A 5 -41.79 47.97 10.42
C ALA A 5 -40.68 46.96 10.06
N ALA A 6 -40.10 47.05 8.86
CA ALA A 6 -39.03 46.16 8.42
C ALA A 6 -37.69 46.39 9.15
N ARG A 7 -37.39 47.63 9.56
CA ARG A 7 -36.21 47.94 10.38
C ARG A 7 -36.35 47.44 11.82
N ALA A 8 -37.54 47.54 12.41
CA ALA A 8 -37.81 47.01 13.75
C ALA A 8 -37.68 45.47 13.80
N LEU A 9 -38.17 44.77 12.77
CA LEU A 9 -38.07 43.30 12.70
C LEU A 9 -36.62 42.79 12.52
N ARG A 10 -35.76 43.54 11.80
CA ARG A 10 -34.32 43.21 11.67
C ARG A 10 -33.53 43.46 12.96
N ALA A 11 -33.88 44.49 13.72
CA ALA A 11 -33.27 44.76 15.02
C ALA A 11 -33.64 43.67 16.04
N LEU A 12 -34.91 43.23 16.09
CA LEU A 12 -35.34 42.13 16.96
C LEU A 12 -34.65 40.81 16.61
N ARG A 13 -34.50 40.47 15.32
CA ARG A 13 -33.79 39.24 14.92
C ARG A 13 -32.30 39.24 15.28
N ARG A 14 -31.63 40.40 15.23
CA ARG A 14 -30.23 40.51 15.68
C ARG A 14 -30.08 40.38 17.20
N ALA A 15 -31.04 40.91 17.97
CA ALA A 15 -31.04 40.77 19.42
C ALA A 15 -31.26 39.31 19.87
N VAL A 16 -32.15 38.56 19.18
CA VAL A 16 -32.42 37.14 19.47
C VAL A 16 -31.24 36.23 19.10
N LEU A 17 -30.41 36.61 18.12
CA LEU A 17 -29.20 35.86 17.74
C LEU A 17 -27.98 36.14 18.63
N LEU A 18 -27.94 37.28 19.33
CA LEU A 18 -26.83 37.65 20.22
C LEU A 18 -27.04 37.20 21.67
N LEU A 19 -28.29 36.94 22.08
CA LEU A 19 -28.61 36.47 23.43
C LEU A 19 -27.94 35.12 23.78
N PRO A 20 -27.91 34.10 22.90
CA PRO A 20 -27.25 32.82 23.20
C PRO A 20 -25.74 32.95 23.34
N LEU A 21 -25.11 33.85 22.56
CA LEU A 21 -23.67 34.11 22.59
C LEU A 21 -23.24 34.87 23.85
N ALA A 22 -24.09 35.78 24.34
CA ALA A 22 -23.84 36.47 25.61
C ALA A 22 -24.01 35.53 26.81
N LEU A 23 -24.98 34.62 26.76
CA LEU A 23 -25.22 33.62 27.80
C LEU A 23 -24.10 32.56 27.87
N THR A 24 -23.54 32.12 26.74
CA THR A 24 -22.39 31.21 26.72
C THR A 24 -21.09 31.87 27.19
N ALA A 25 -20.88 33.14 26.85
CA ALA A 25 -19.73 33.90 27.36
C ALA A 25 -19.79 34.10 28.89
N LEU A 26 -20.98 34.31 29.45
CA LEU A 26 -21.18 34.43 30.90
C LEU A 26 -21.01 33.09 31.62
N ALA A 27 -21.40 31.98 31.00
CA ALA A 27 -21.19 30.63 31.55
C ALA A 27 -19.70 30.24 31.59
N LEU A 28 -18.89 30.67 30.61
CA LEU A 28 -17.44 30.44 30.58
C LEU A 28 -16.68 31.24 31.64
N LEU A 29 -17.23 32.37 32.11
CA LEU A 29 -16.65 33.17 33.20
C LEU A 29 -16.94 32.60 34.60
N LEU A 30 -17.90 31.67 34.72
CA LEU A 30 -18.29 31.03 35.97
C LEU A 30 -17.67 29.63 36.16
N LEU A 31 -16.89 29.15 35.19
CA LEU A 31 -16.17 27.89 35.33
C LEU A 31 -14.92 28.09 36.21
N PRO A 32 -14.69 27.22 37.22
CA PRO A 32 -13.49 27.28 38.04
C PRO A 32 -12.25 27.02 37.19
N ARG A 33 -11.25 27.89 37.29
CA ARG A 33 -9.96 27.74 36.59
C ARG A 33 -9.22 26.49 37.09
N PRO A 34 -8.62 25.68 36.22
CA PRO A 34 -7.77 24.57 36.63
C PRO A 34 -6.51 25.10 37.33
N GLN A 35 -6.09 24.41 38.39
CA GLN A 35 -4.88 24.75 39.12
C GLN A 35 -3.62 24.44 38.29
N PRO A 36 -2.56 25.25 38.41
CA PRO A 36 -1.29 24.98 37.74
C PRO A 36 -0.58 23.79 38.39
N LEU A 37 -0.05 22.88 37.56
CA LEU A 37 0.79 21.76 37.97
C LEU A 37 2.10 22.26 38.57
N THR A 38 2.34 21.90 39.84
CA THR A 38 3.63 22.07 40.53
C THR A 38 4.61 20.97 40.13
N PRO A 39 5.90 21.27 39.91
CA PRO A 39 6.93 20.26 39.66
C PRO A 39 7.34 19.55 40.96
N SER A 40 7.38 18.21 40.94
CA SER A 40 7.94 17.41 42.04
C SER A 40 9.46 17.60 42.14
N PRO A 41 10.03 17.68 43.36
CA PRO A 41 11.46 17.82 43.57
C PRO A 41 12.19 16.50 43.39
N GLY A 42 13.36 16.58 42.75
CA GLY A 42 14.27 15.47 42.53
C GLY A 42 14.84 14.91 43.83
N ASN A 43 15.01 13.59 43.86
CA ASN A 43 15.86 12.91 44.83
C ASN A 43 17.21 12.61 44.18
N SER A 44 18.23 13.24 44.75
CA SER A 44 19.65 12.95 44.58
C SER A 44 19.99 11.53 45.04
N LEU A 45 20.73 10.79 44.21
CA LEU A 45 21.48 9.60 44.59
C LEU A 45 22.86 10.00 45.15
N PRO A 46 23.36 9.37 46.23
CA PRO A 46 24.76 9.43 46.59
C PRO A 46 25.57 8.34 45.86
N THR A 47 26.73 8.74 45.38
CA THR A 47 27.83 7.89 44.91
C THR A 47 28.42 7.05 46.06
N ALA A 48 28.53 5.73 45.86
CA ALA A 48 29.58 4.91 46.45
C ALA A 48 29.74 3.61 45.65
N ALA A 49 30.99 3.32 45.30
CA ALA A 49 31.43 2.16 44.56
C ALA A 49 31.31 0.86 45.37
N LEU A 50 30.98 -0.25 44.71
CA LEU A 50 31.59 -1.55 45.01
C LEU A 50 31.52 -2.43 43.75
N LYS A 51 32.70 -2.90 43.32
CA LYS A 51 32.87 -4.04 42.42
C LYS A 51 32.35 -5.28 43.14
N ASP A 52 31.68 -6.17 42.42
CA ASP A 52 31.94 -7.62 42.45
C ASP A 52 31.14 -8.33 41.33
N GLU A 53 31.85 -9.22 40.64
CA GLU A 53 31.36 -10.11 39.59
C GLU A 53 30.41 -11.16 40.15
N ILE A 54 29.22 -11.35 39.56
CA ILE A 54 28.52 -12.64 39.57
C ILE A 54 27.96 -12.91 38.16
N HIS A 55 28.47 -14.00 37.61
CA HIS A 55 28.07 -14.68 36.38
C HIS A 55 26.58 -15.08 36.45
N LEU A 56 25.75 -14.60 35.52
CA LEU A 56 24.46 -15.21 35.21
C LEU A 56 24.42 -15.54 33.71
N GLN A 57 24.63 -16.81 33.38
CA GLN A 57 24.36 -17.34 32.05
C GLN A 57 22.85 -17.36 31.84
N VAL A 58 22.34 -16.46 31.02
CA VAL A 58 21.00 -16.57 30.44
C VAL A 58 21.15 -17.36 29.15
N ILE A 59 20.62 -18.57 29.13
CA ILE A 59 20.44 -19.37 27.92
C ILE A 59 19.18 -18.80 27.24
N GLU A 60 19.37 -17.87 26.30
CA GLU A 60 18.32 -17.48 25.36
C GLU A 60 18.26 -18.54 24.25
N ASN A 61 17.24 -19.41 24.32
CA ASN A 61 16.80 -20.18 23.17
C ASN A 61 15.91 -19.27 22.31
N GLU A 62 16.51 -18.44 21.45
CA GLU A 62 15.78 -17.80 20.36
C GLU A 62 15.48 -18.82 19.26
N VAL A 63 14.19 -19.04 18.99
CA VAL A 63 13.73 -19.76 17.80
C VAL A 63 13.83 -18.77 16.63
N VAL A 64 14.95 -18.82 15.92
CA VAL A 64 15.17 -18.04 14.69
C VAL A 64 14.19 -18.51 13.62
N THR A 65 13.29 -17.61 13.18
CA THR A 65 12.37 -17.92 12.08
C THR A 65 13.13 -17.89 10.74
N THR A 66 12.64 -18.62 9.74
CA THR A 66 13.24 -18.64 8.39
C THR A 66 13.27 -17.25 7.73
N ALA A 67 12.42 -16.31 8.16
CA ALA A 67 12.44 -14.92 7.72
C ALA A 67 13.58 -14.10 8.37
N ASP A 68 13.90 -14.36 9.63
CA ASP A 68 15.02 -13.71 10.33
C ASP A 68 16.37 -14.23 9.84
N TYR A 69 16.42 -15.48 9.37
CA TYR A 69 17.60 -16.06 8.71
C TYR A 69 17.98 -15.32 7.42
N VAL A 70 17.00 -14.75 6.70
CA VAL A 70 17.24 -13.96 5.47
C VAL A 70 17.79 -12.57 5.80
N ALA A 71 17.47 -12.00 6.98
CA ALA A 71 17.90 -10.66 7.37
C ALA A 71 19.31 -10.61 8.01
N ASN A 72 19.79 -11.74 8.56
CA ASN A 72 20.97 -11.77 9.42
C ASN A 72 22.25 -12.34 8.79
N GLN A 73 22.26 -12.74 7.52
CA GLN A 73 23.53 -13.06 6.86
C GLN A 73 24.25 -11.77 6.42
N GLU A 74 25.41 -11.50 7.01
CA GLU A 74 26.43 -10.64 6.40
C GLU A 74 26.95 -11.36 5.14
N ILE A 75 26.36 -11.03 3.99
CA ILE A 75 26.75 -11.65 2.71
C ILE A 75 27.76 -10.74 2.03
N GLU A 76 29.05 -11.04 2.24
CA GLU A 76 30.09 -10.65 1.30
C GLU A 76 29.98 -11.54 0.04
N GLY A 77 29.67 -10.92 -1.11
CA GLY A 77 29.64 -11.57 -2.42
C GLY A 77 28.22 -11.83 -2.95
N ASP A 78 27.87 -11.16 -4.05
CA ASP A 78 26.59 -11.28 -4.76
C ASP A 78 26.53 -12.57 -5.61
N GLU A 79 26.54 -13.74 -4.96
CA GLU A 79 26.31 -15.00 -5.66
C GLU A 79 24.82 -15.09 -6.01
N VAL A 80 24.47 -14.69 -7.25
CA VAL A 80 23.08 -14.57 -7.75
C VAL A 80 22.22 -15.82 -7.47
N SER A 81 22.81 -17.02 -7.49
CA SER A 81 22.15 -18.30 -7.19
C SER A 81 21.57 -18.36 -5.77
N ARG A 82 22.17 -17.67 -4.80
CA ARG A 82 21.72 -17.63 -3.40
C ARG A 82 20.48 -16.76 -3.18
N ARG A 83 20.06 -15.98 -4.18
CA ARG A 83 18.85 -15.15 -4.08
C ARG A 83 17.59 -16.04 -4.08
N PRO A 84 16.49 -15.59 -3.44
CA PRO A 84 15.20 -16.28 -3.49
C PRO A 84 14.72 -16.58 -4.92
N TRP A 85 14.04 -17.71 -5.10
CA TRP A 85 13.60 -18.25 -6.40
C TRP A 85 12.74 -17.30 -7.26
N PHE A 86 12.11 -16.31 -6.66
CA PHE A 86 11.28 -15.31 -7.33
C PHE A 86 12.06 -14.08 -7.80
N MET A 87 13.34 -13.97 -7.42
CA MET A 87 14.27 -12.97 -7.92
C MET A 87 14.96 -13.45 -9.20
N ARG A 88 15.44 -12.52 -10.01
CA ARG A 88 16.15 -12.80 -11.25
C ARG A 88 17.42 -13.59 -10.99
N GLY A 89 17.48 -14.78 -11.57
CA GLY A 89 18.60 -15.72 -11.42
C GLY A 89 18.68 -16.40 -10.05
N GLY A 90 17.73 -16.13 -9.15
CA GLY A 90 17.70 -16.76 -7.83
C GLY A 90 17.27 -18.23 -7.90
N GLU A 91 17.92 -19.08 -7.13
CA GLU A 91 17.64 -20.51 -7.06
C GLU A 91 17.23 -20.97 -5.66
N GLN A 92 17.34 -20.09 -4.64
CA GLN A 92 17.01 -20.41 -3.27
C GLN A 92 15.51 -20.64 -3.11
N ARG A 93 15.15 -21.89 -2.81
CA ARG A 93 13.77 -22.32 -2.55
C ARG A 93 13.54 -22.56 -1.06
N PRO A 94 12.30 -22.42 -0.58
CA PRO A 94 11.98 -22.81 0.79
C PRO A 94 12.21 -24.31 0.98
N TRP A 95 12.96 -24.69 2.02
CA TRP A 95 13.39 -26.08 2.23
C TRP A 95 12.55 -26.83 3.27
N GLN A 96 12.04 -26.13 4.28
CA GLN A 96 11.28 -26.71 5.39
C GLN A 96 9.99 -25.92 5.61
N SER A 97 8.92 -26.66 5.86
CA SER A 97 7.64 -26.06 6.24
C SER A 97 7.77 -25.46 7.64
N ASP A 98 7.37 -24.20 7.78
CA ASP A 98 7.37 -23.46 9.04
C ASP A 98 5.92 -23.23 9.47
N PRO A 99 5.43 -23.89 10.55
CA PRO A 99 4.07 -23.71 11.03
C PRO A 99 3.81 -22.33 11.64
N HIS A 100 4.86 -21.58 11.97
CA HIS A 100 4.81 -20.24 12.56
C HIS A 100 5.15 -19.13 11.56
N ALA A 101 5.22 -19.46 10.27
CA ALA A 101 5.45 -18.46 9.23
C ALA A 101 4.40 -17.34 9.30
N LYS A 102 4.87 -16.09 9.16
CA LYS A 102 4.03 -14.88 9.18
C LYS A 102 3.33 -14.70 7.83
N LEU A 103 2.19 -15.37 7.66
CA LEU A 103 1.53 -15.52 6.37
C LEU A 103 0.23 -14.70 6.25
N PHE A 104 -0.48 -14.54 7.36
CA PHE A 104 -1.79 -13.87 7.42
C PHE A 104 -1.70 -12.48 8.07
N PRO A 105 -2.68 -11.59 7.84
CA PRO A 105 -2.67 -10.22 8.36
C PRO A 105 -2.42 -10.10 9.86
N GLU A 106 -2.97 -11.02 10.65
CA GLU A 106 -2.78 -11.07 12.10
C GLU A 106 -1.35 -11.44 12.55
N ASP A 107 -0.57 -12.13 11.71
CA ASP A 107 0.80 -12.54 12.05
C ASP A 107 1.81 -11.40 11.94
N ALA A 108 1.53 -10.45 11.03
CA ALA A 108 2.38 -9.28 10.76
C ALA A 108 1.51 -8.09 10.34
N PRO A 109 0.87 -7.39 11.31
CA PRO A 109 0.02 -6.25 11.04
C PRO A 109 0.76 -5.13 10.29
N GLY A 110 0.21 -4.70 9.16
CA GLY A 110 0.76 -3.61 8.34
C GLY A 110 1.83 -4.02 7.32
N ASP A 111 2.37 -5.25 7.41
CA ASP A 111 3.26 -5.84 6.41
C ASP A 111 2.47 -6.35 5.19
N ASP A 112 3.10 -6.56 4.03
CA ASP A 112 2.43 -7.13 2.86
C ASP A 112 2.50 -8.66 2.78
N ARG A 113 3.42 -9.28 3.54
CA ARG A 113 3.68 -10.71 3.67
C ARG A 113 4.03 -11.40 2.36
N ILE A 114 4.29 -10.67 1.27
CA ILE A 114 4.44 -11.26 -0.08
C ILE A 114 5.63 -12.21 -0.11
N VAL A 115 6.76 -11.81 0.47
CA VAL A 115 7.99 -12.62 0.50
C VAL A 115 7.78 -13.88 1.35
N GLN A 116 7.16 -13.75 2.51
CA GLN A 116 6.86 -14.86 3.42
C GLN A 116 5.93 -15.87 2.75
N GLN A 117 4.92 -15.40 2.03
CA GLN A 117 4.00 -16.25 1.26
C GLN A 117 4.71 -16.96 0.09
N LEU A 118 5.64 -16.30 -0.60
CA LEU A 118 6.45 -16.91 -1.66
C LEU A 118 7.50 -17.90 -1.13
N MET A 119 7.90 -17.77 0.13
CA MET A 119 8.83 -18.66 0.82
C MET A 119 8.13 -19.70 1.71
N TYR A 120 6.82 -19.84 1.60
CA TYR A 120 6.10 -20.93 2.26
C TYR A 120 6.17 -22.22 1.43
N THR A 121 6.30 -23.36 2.10
CA THR A 121 6.24 -24.69 1.48
C THR A 121 5.54 -25.70 2.36
N LEU A 122 5.07 -26.80 1.76
CA LEU A 122 4.46 -27.93 2.47
C LEU A 122 5.55 -28.91 2.97
N PRO A 123 5.30 -29.69 4.05
CA PRO A 123 6.13 -30.83 4.41
C PRO A 123 6.29 -31.80 3.23
N LYS A 124 7.51 -32.29 3.02
CA LYS A 124 7.84 -33.14 1.86
C LYS A 124 7.31 -34.56 1.98
N ASP A 125 7.08 -35.03 3.20
CA ASP A 125 6.75 -36.42 3.51
C ASP A 125 5.24 -36.65 3.67
N GLU A 126 4.41 -35.67 3.30
CA GLU A 126 2.95 -35.74 3.38
C GLU A 126 2.32 -35.85 1.98
N ASP A 127 1.35 -36.75 1.83
CA ASP A 127 0.44 -36.71 0.69
C ASP A 127 -0.62 -35.64 0.91
N VAL A 128 -0.40 -34.46 0.31
CA VAL A 128 -1.28 -33.31 0.47
C VAL A 128 -2.29 -33.28 -0.67
N PRO A 129 -3.61 -33.23 -0.44
CA PRO A 129 -4.61 -33.24 -1.50
C PRO A 129 -4.50 -32.02 -2.44
N ILE A 130 -4.98 -32.15 -3.67
CA ILE A 130 -5.05 -31.01 -4.60
C ILE A 130 -6.24 -30.13 -4.20
N LYS A 131 -5.99 -28.84 -3.95
CA LYS A 131 -7.01 -27.84 -3.67
C LYS A 131 -7.60 -27.26 -4.95
N LYS A 132 -8.92 -27.12 -5.01
CA LYS A 132 -9.64 -26.59 -6.17
C LYS A 132 -9.95 -25.10 -5.96
N ILE A 133 -9.50 -24.26 -6.90
CA ILE A 133 -9.70 -22.81 -6.89
C ILE A 133 -10.64 -22.45 -8.04
N LEU A 134 -11.85 -22.00 -7.71
CA LEU A 134 -12.84 -21.52 -8.68
C LEU A 134 -12.66 -20.02 -8.95
N LEU A 135 -12.55 -19.63 -10.21
CA LEU A 135 -12.57 -18.23 -10.63
C LEU A 135 -13.99 -17.88 -11.08
N ALA A 136 -14.73 -17.17 -10.22
CA ALA A 136 -16.17 -16.90 -10.44
C ALA A 136 -16.44 -16.07 -11.71
N ASN A 137 -15.46 -15.28 -12.15
CA ASN A 137 -15.54 -14.43 -13.34
C ASN A 137 -14.87 -15.06 -14.58
N GLY A 138 -14.50 -16.35 -14.50
CA GLY A 138 -13.86 -17.10 -15.58
C GLY A 138 -12.36 -16.87 -15.70
N VAL A 139 -11.63 -17.85 -16.27
CA VAL A 139 -10.15 -17.81 -16.36
C VAL A 139 -9.64 -16.66 -17.25
N GLY A 140 -10.41 -16.25 -18.26
CA GLY A 140 -10.04 -15.18 -19.18
C GLY A 140 -9.91 -13.82 -18.50
N ALA A 141 -10.73 -13.52 -17.49
CA ALA A 141 -10.64 -12.28 -16.72
C ALA A 141 -9.34 -12.16 -15.89
N TRP A 142 -8.64 -13.28 -15.71
CA TRP A 142 -7.41 -13.40 -14.93
C TRP A 142 -6.16 -13.66 -15.81
N GLY A 143 -6.33 -13.93 -17.11
CA GLY A 143 -5.22 -14.23 -18.00
C GLY A 143 -4.50 -15.55 -17.69
N VAL A 144 -5.17 -16.53 -17.09
CA VAL A 144 -4.58 -17.82 -16.69
C VAL A 144 -5.23 -19.01 -17.39
N ALA A 145 -4.57 -20.17 -17.33
CA ALA A 145 -5.12 -21.43 -17.80
C ALA A 145 -5.81 -22.21 -16.67
N ALA A 146 -6.83 -22.99 -17.03
CA ALA A 146 -7.44 -23.95 -16.11
C ALA A 146 -6.48 -25.13 -15.81
N GLY A 147 -6.82 -25.92 -14.79
CA GLY A 147 -6.03 -27.05 -14.33
C GLY A 147 -4.85 -26.61 -13.46
N ARG A 148 -3.76 -27.40 -13.51
CA ARG A 148 -2.55 -27.18 -12.69
C ARG A 148 -1.47 -26.34 -13.39
N THR A 149 -1.72 -25.93 -14.64
CA THR A 149 -0.72 -25.30 -15.51
C THR A 149 -0.04 -24.10 -14.88
N GLU A 150 -0.82 -23.21 -14.24
CA GLU A 150 -0.28 -21.99 -13.62
C GLU A 150 0.76 -22.31 -12.54
N PHE A 151 0.51 -23.35 -11.73
CA PHE A 151 1.39 -23.69 -10.61
C PHE A 151 2.66 -24.42 -11.05
N ILE A 152 2.52 -25.33 -12.02
CA ILE A 152 3.64 -26.12 -12.55
C ILE A 152 4.57 -25.23 -13.38
N ARG A 153 4.01 -24.39 -14.27
CA ARG A 153 4.79 -23.51 -15.15
C ARG A 153 5.64 -22.53 -14.34
N ASN A 154 5.06 -21.94 -13.30
CA ASN A 154 5.76 -21.00 -12.42
C ASN A 154 6.66 -21.69 -11.38
N LYS A 155 6.68 -23.03 -11.33
CA LYS A 155 7.44 -23.82 -10.35
C LYS A 155 7.15 -23.36 -8.91
N CYS A 156 5.87 -23.16 -8.58
CA CYS A 156 5.47 -22.70 -7.25
C CYS A 156 6.00 -23.68 -6.18
N PRO A 157 6.52 -23.21 -5.03
CA PRO A 157 6.87 -24.08 -3.91
C PRO A 157 5.68 -24.91 -3.40
N VAL A 158 4.47 -24.34 -3.49
CA VAL A 158 3.22 -25.05 -3.28
C VAL A 158 2.46 -25.12 -4.60
N ASP A 159 2.40 -26.31 -5.20
CA ASP A 159 1.81 -26.53 -6.53
C ASP A 159 0.58 -27.47 -6.51
N ARG A 160 0.11 -27.83 -5.31
CA ARG A 160 -1.01 -28.75 -5.06
C ARG A 160 -2.35 -28.03 -5.17
N CYS A 161 -2.55 -27.29 -6.26
CA CYS A 161 -3.82 -26.63 -6.57
C CYS A 161 -4.21 -26.83 -8.04
N SER A 162 -5.49 -26.66 -8.34
CA SER A 162 -6.05 -26.66 -9.69
C SER A 162 -7.05 -25.52 -9.85
N ILE A 163 -6.94 -24.77 -10.94
CA ILE A 163 -7.86 -23.68 -11.30
C ILE A 163 -9.02 -24.22 -12.12
N THR A 164 -10.23 -23.80 -11.82
CA THR A 164 -11.44 -24.07 -12.61
C THR A 164 -12.24 -22.79 -12.83
N ALA A 165 -13.02 -22.74 -13.90
CA ALA A 165 -14.04 -21.73 -14.15
C ALA A 165 -15.44 -22.36 -14.30
N ASP A 166 -15.55 -23.66 -14.01
CA ASP A 166 -16.81 -24.38 -14.07
C ASP A 166 -17.61 -24.11 -12.78
N LEU A 167 -18.72 -23.38 -12.91
CA LEU A 167 -19.57 -23.05 -11.76
C LEU A 167 -20.20 -24.28 -11.10
N ARG A 168 -20.22 -25.46 -11.77
CA ARG A 168 -20.63 -26.73 -11.15
C ARG A 168 -19.70 -27.15 -10.02
N ASP A 169 -18.45 -26.69 -10.03
CA ASP A 169 -17.47 -26.96 -8.98
C ASP A 169 -17.70 -26.10 -7.73
N ALA A 170 -18.57 -25.09 -7.77
CA ALA A 170 -18.69 -24.08 -6.72
C ALA A 170 -18.93 -24.66 -5.32
N THR A 171 -19.70 -25.75 -5.18
CA THR A 171 -19.96 -26.39 -3.87
C THR A 171 -18.79 -27.23 -3.35
N THR A 172 -17.84 -27.61 -4.22
CA THR A 172 -16.69 -28.48 -3.90
C THR A 172 -15.36 -27.77 -3.96
N ALA A 173 -15.31 -26.52 -4.43
CA ALA A 173 -14.09 -25.73 -4.47
C ALA A 173 -13.61 -25.40 -3.05
N ASP A 174 -12.31 -25.43 -2.81
CA ASP A 174 -11.72 -25.00 -1.54
C ASP A 174 -11.67 -23.47 -1.44
N ALA A 175 -11.49 -22.79 -2.59
CA ALA A 175 -11.53 -21.34 -2.68
C ALA A 175 -12.30 -20.86 -3.91
N ILE A 176 -12.98 -19.73 -3.79
CA ILE A 176 -13.68 -19.02 -4.87
C ILE A 176 -13.18 -17.57 -4.90
N LEU A 177 -12.61 -17.14 -6.04
CA LEU A 177 -12.17 -15.76 -6.25
C LEU A 177 -13.19 -14.97 -7.06
N TYR A 178 -13.52 -13.78 -6.56
CA TYR A 178 -14.43 -12.82 -7.18
C TYR A 178 -13.67 -11.55 -7.55
N LYS A 179 -13.46 -11.35 -8.85
CA LYS A 179 -12.78 -10.20 -9.43
C LYS A 179 -13.76 -9.07 -9.70
N ASP A 180 -13.51 -7.90 -9.10
CA ASP A 180 -14.21 -6.62 -9.35
C ASP A 180 -15.72 -6.57 -9.00
N HIS A 181 -16.40 -7.70 -8.88
CA HIS A 181 -17.81 -7.79 -8.47
C HIS A 181 -18.13 -9.18 -7.93
N HIS A 182 -19.16 -9.24 -7.07
CA HIS A 182 -19.68 -10.49 -6.55
C HIS A 182 -20.74 -11.06 -7.51
N THR A 183 -20.39 -12.13 -8.21
CA THR A 183 -21.36 -12.95 -8.97
C THR A 183 -22.11 -13.85 -8.00
N VAL A 184 -23.41 -13.64 -7.81
CA VAL A 184 -24.21 -14.44 -6.88
C VAL A 184 -24.23 -15.89 -7.33
N LEU A 185 -23.73 -16.78 -6.47
CA LEU A 185 -23.85 -18.23 -6.63
C LEU A 185 -25.04 -18.70 -5.79
N ASN A 186 -25.88 -19.58 -6.33
CA ASN A 186 -27.05 -20.11 -5.61
C ASN A 186 -26.64 -21.20 -4.60
N MET A 187 -25.76 -20.85 -3.67
CA MET A 187 -25.24 -21.73 -2.64
C MET A 187 -24.86 -20.92 -1.39
N LYS A 188 -24.80 -21.60 -0.25
CA LYS A 188 -24.19 -21.06 0.96
C LYS A 188 -22.73 -21.49 1.02
N ARG A 189 -21.85 -20.57 1.43
CA ARG A 189 -20.44 -20.88 1.67
C ARG A 189 -20.31 -21.94 2.76
N SER A 190 -19.63 -23.04 2.47
CA SER A 190 -19.27 -24.05 3.48
C SER A 190 -18.27 -23.45 4.49
N PRO A 191 -18.28 -23.85 5.78
CA PRO A 191 -17.33 -23.33 6.77
C PRO A 191 -15.85 -23.45 6.34
N ASN A 192 -15.51 -24.52 5.62
CA ASN A 192 -14.14 -24.79 5.16
C ASN A 192 -13.80 -24.14 3.80
N GLN A 193 -14.77 -23.44 3.18
CA GLN A 193 -14.58 -22.82 1.88
C GLN A 193 -14.21 -21.34 2.02
N ILE A 194 -13.23 -20.92 1.22
CA ILE A 194 -12.69 -19.56 1.20
C ILE A 194 -13.32 -18.76 0.06
N TRP A 195 -13.96 -17.63 0.34
CA TRP A 195 -14.48 -16.69 -0.66
C TRP A 195 -13.64 -15.42 -0.60
N ILE A 196 -12.93 -15.15 -1.70
CA ILE A 196 -11.91 -14.11 -1.81
C ILE A 196 -12.45 -12.98 -2.69
N LEU A 197 -12.56 -11.78 -2.12
CA LEU A 197 -12.85 -10.56 -2.89
C LEU A 197 -11.56 -9.98 -3.45
N TYR A 198 -11.48 -9.80 -4.77
CA TYR A 198 -10.35 -9.16 -5.44
C TYR A 198 -10.69 -7.78 -5.99
N TYR A 199 -9.90 -6.77 -5.60
CA TYR A 199 -9.96 -5.42 -6.15
C TYR A 199 -8.57 -4.85 -6.42
N LEU A 200 -8.36 -4.35 -7.64
CA LEU A 200 -7.15 -3.61 -8.00
C LEU A 200 -7.38 -2.09 -8.06
N GLU A 201 -8.59 -1.65 -8.40
CA GLU A 201 -8.96 -0.22 -8.37
C GLU A 201 -9.36 0.25 -6.97
N CYS A 202 -9.31 1.56 -6.72
CA CYS A 202 -9.58 2.11 -5.38
C CYS A 202 -11.07 2.04 -4.98
N PRO A 203 -11.41 2.23 -3.68
CA PRO A 203 -12.78 2.23 -3.19
C PRO A 203 -13.74 3.14 -3.97
N TYR A 204 -13.29 4.30 -4.46
CA TYR A 204 -14.15 5.18 -5.25
C TYR A 204 -14.45 4.69 -6.67
N HIS A 205 -13.67 3.74 -7.18
CA HIS A 205 -13.75 3.21 -8.54
C HIS A 205 -14.14 1.72 -8.60
N THR A 206 -14.58 1.16 -7.47
CA THR A 206 -15.13 -0.21 -7.37
C THR A 206 -16.65 -0.18 -7.23
N ALA A 207 -17.32 -1.26 -7.63
CA ALA A 207 -18.78 -1.41 -7.48
C ALA A 207 -19.19 -1.46 -5.99
N SER A 208 -20.43 -1.10 -5.68
CA SER A 208 -21.00 -1.35 -4.35
C SER A 208 -21.24 -2.85 -4.18
N LEU A 209 -20.95 -3.40 -2.99
CA LEU A 209 -21.22 -4.79 -2.65
C LEU A 209 -22.55 -4.96 -1.91
N ARG A 210 -23.24 -3.88 -1.52
CA ARG A 210 -24.56 -3.94 -0.90
C ARG A 210 -25.60 -4.54 -1.85
N PRO A 211 -26.53 -5.37 -1.36
CA PRO A 211 -26.64 -5.84 0.04
C PRO A 211 -25.72 -7.03 0.37
N SER A 212 -25.12 -7.67 -0.64
CA SER A 212 -24.32 -8.90 -0.56
C SER A 212 -22.93 -8.76 0.10
N SER A 213 -22.71 -7.76 0.96
CA SER A 213 -21.41 -7.54 1.61
C SER A 213 -21.29 -8.16 3.00
N PHE A 214 -22.41 -8.56 3.60
CA PHE A 214 -22.46 -9.09 4.96
C PHE A 214 -22.24 -10.60 4.98
N ASP A 215 -21.26 -11.07 5.75
CA ASP A 215 -20.94 -12.49 5.98
C ASP A 215 -20.72 -13.35 4.71
N VAL A 216 -20.41 -12.71 3.58
CA VAL A 216 -20.19 -13.39 2.30
C VAL A 216 -18.72 -13.79 2.12
N PHE A 217 -17.82 -12.85 2.35
CA PHE A 217 -16.38 -13.03 2.11
C PHE A 217 -15.66 -13.29 3.41
N ASN A 218 -14.74 -14.25 3.39
CA ASN A 218 -13.81 -14.44 4.50
C ASN A 218 -12.41 -13.93 4.22
N TRP A 219 -12.04 -13.76 2.96
CA TRP A 219 -10.73 -13.28 2.55
C TRP A 219 -10.82 -12.08 1.61
N THR A 220 -9.82 -11.22 1.66
CA THR A 220 -9.65 -10.12 0.71
C THR A 220 -8.31 -10.22 -0.01
N SER A 221 -8.30 -9.78 -1.27
CA SER A 221 -7.13 -9.69 -2.11
C SER A 221 -7.09 -8.36 -2.84
N THR A 222 -6.52 -7.35 -2.20
CA THR A 222 -6.46 -5.98 -2.74
C THR A 222 -5.05 -5.42 -2.64
N TYR A 223 -4.82 -4.21 -3.14
CA TYR A 223 -3.54 -3.52 -2.95
C TYR A 223 -3.25 -3.14 -1.47
N ARG A 224 -4.25 -3.18 -0.57
CA ARG A 224 -4.05 -2.83 0.84
C ARG A 224 -3.20 -3.89 1.55
N ARG A 225 -2.27 -3.44 2.39
CA ARG A 225 -1.37 -4.35 3.13
C ARG A 225 -2.10 -5.21 4.16
N ASP A 226 -3.31 -4.82 4.58
CA ASP A 226 -4.15 -5.59 5.49
C ASP A 226 -5.08 -6.62 4.80
N SER A 227 -4.93 -6.86 3.50
CA SER A 227 -5.59 -7.98 2.81
C SER A 227 -4.95 -9.33 3.11
N ASP A 228 -5.74 -10.42 3.14
CA ASP A 228 -5.25 -11.79 3.32
C ASP A 228 -4.17 -12.16 2.27
N ILE A 229 -4.39 -11.74 1.02
CA ILE A 229 -3.40 -11.84 -0.05
C ILE A 229 -3.23 -10.46 -0.69
N VAL A 230 -2.13 -9.77 -0.40
CA VAL A 230 -1.90 -8.44 -0.99
C VAL A 230 -1.62 -8.56 -2.48
N ALA A 231 -2.33 -7.78 -3.30
CA ALA A 231 -2.19 -7.69 -4.74
C ALA A 231 -1.77 -6.27 -5.14
N PRO A 232 -0.48 -5.91 -4.94
CA PRO A 232 0.01 -4.60 -5.35
C PRO A 232 0.21 -4.57 -6.87
N TYR A 233 0.34 -3.36 -7.42
CA TYR A 233 0.70 -3.18 -8.83
C TYR A 233 2.13 -3.67 -9.11
N GLU A 234 3.06 -3.38 -8.20
CA GLU A 234 4.46 -3.84 -8.26
C GLU A 234 4.99 -4.04 -6.84
N ARG A 235 6.08 -4.81 -6.69
CA ARG A 235 6.76 -5.01 -5.40
C ARG A 235 8.27 -4.91 -5.57
N TRP A 236 8.87 -3.87 -4.99
CA TRP A 236 10.33 -3.73 -4.91
C TRP A 236 10.90 -4.59 -3.79
N VAL A 237 11.98 -5.34 -4.02
CA VAL A 237 12.69 -6.09 -2.97
C VAL A 237 14.19 -5.85 -3.09
N TYR A 238 14.84 -5.54 -1.95
CA TYR A 238 16.29 -5.41 -1.86
C TYR A 238 16.98 -6.77 -1.94
N TYR A 239 18.14 -6.82 -2.61
CA TYR A 239 19.01 -7.99 -2.55
C TYR A 239 19.63 -8.19 -1.16
N ASN A 240 19.98 -7.08 -0.52
CA ASN A 240 20.38 -7.03 0.89
C ASN A 240 19.68 -5.84 1.56
N PRO A 241 18.78 -6.06 2.54
CA PRO A 241 18.07 -4.99 3.23
C PRO A 241 18.97 -3.95 3.91
N LYS A 242 20.23 -4.29 4.22
CA LYS A 242 21.22 -3.37 4.81
C LYS A 242 21.90 -2.47 3.77
N VAL A 243 21.75 -2.78 2.48
CA VAL A 243 22.37 -2.02 1.37
C VAL A 243 21.27 -1.42 0.51
N THR A 244 20.86 -0.21 0.88
CA THR A 244 19.76 0.51 0.20
C THR A 244 20.23 1.55 -0.81
N GLU A 245 21.53 1.83 -0.84
CA GLU A 245 22.18 2.77 -1.75
C GLU A 245 23.51 2.21 -2.28
N LYS A 246 23.87 2.61 -3.51
CA LYS A 246 25.16 2.34 -4.15
C LYS A 246 25.62 3.57 -4.93
N GLU A 247 26.92 3.60 -5.20
CA GLU A 247 27.49 4.58 -6.12
C GLU A 247 27.01 4.33 -7.55
N LEU A 248 26.76 5.43 -8.26
CA LEU A 248 26.17 5.39 -9.59
C LEU A 248 27.26 5.35 -10.66
N ASP A 249 27.01 4.58 -11.72
CA ASP A 249 27.87 4.46 -12.89
C ASP A 249 27.58 5.51 -13.98
N ARG A 250 26.49 6.27 -13.83
CA ARG A 250 26.06 7.30 -14.77
C ARG A 250 25.30 8.44 -14.09
N ASN A 251 25.28 9.58 -14.78
CA ASN A 251 24.47 10.73 -14.43
C ASN A 251 23.05 10.60 -15.01
N TYR A 252 22.05 10.40 -14.14
CA TYR A 252 20.63 10.30 -14.50
C TYR A 252 20.00 11.64 -14.91
N ALA A 253 20.64 12.77 -14.65
CA ALA A 253 20.20 14.08 -15.12
C ALA A 253 20.70 14.40 -16.54
N ALA A 254 21.73 13.69 -17.02
CA ALA A 254 22.39 14.00 -18.27
C ALA A 254 21.42 14.01 -19.46
N ASN A 255 21.52 15.04 -20.31
CA ASN A 255 20.72 15.27 -21.51
C ASN A 255 19.22 15.53 -21.31
N LYS A 256 18.70 15.49 -20.07
CA LYS A 256 17.31 15.85 -19.77
C LYS A 256 17.16 17.37 -19.73
N THR A 257 16.40 17.93 -20.65
CA THR A 257 16.21 19.39 -20.78
C THR A 257 14.87 19.86 -20.23
N LYS A 258 13.84 19.00 -20.25
CA LYS A 258 12.50 19.31 -19.77
C LYS A 258 12.35 18.98 -18.29
N LYS A 259 11.48 19.72 -17.61
CA LYS A 259 11.33 19.63 -16.15
C LYS A 259 10.34 18.54 -15.77
N VAL A 260 9.04 18.84 -15.82
CA VAL A 260 7.99 17.95 -15.30
C VAL A 260 7.08 17.47 -16.43
N ALA A 261 6.82 16.17 -16.50
CA ALA A 261 5.79 15.59 -17.35
C ALA A 261 4.64 15.00 -16.52
N TRP A 262 3.44 14.98 -17.08
CA TRP A 262 2.31 14.28 -16.47
C TRP A 262 1.40 13.62 -17.51
N PHE A 263 1.20 12.30 -17.39
CA PHE A 263 0.29 11.56 -18.26
C PHE A 263 -1.06 11.36 -17.56
N VAL A 264 -2.11 11.98 -18.11
CA VAL A 264 -3.42 11.97 -17.44
C VAL A 264 -4.59 12.08 -18.42
N SER A 265 -5.59 11.21 -18.21
CA SER A 265 -6.85 11.23 -18.97
C SER A 265 -8.11 11.41 -18.11
N ASN A 266 -8.01 11.22 -16.79
CA ASN A 266 -9.12 11.47 -15.87
C ASN A 266 -8.93 12.85 -15.21
N CYS A 267 -9.64 13.84 -15.76
CA CYS A 267 -9.53 15.26 -15.40
C CYS A 267 -10.40 15.65 -14.19
N HIS A 268 -11.31 14.76 -13.77
CA HIS A 268 -12.27 15.00 -12.70
C HIS A 268 -12.04 14.07 -11.50
N ALA A 269 -10.76 13.72 -11.27
CA ALA A 269 -10.32 12.98 -10.10
C ALA A 269 -10.71 13.69 -8.79
N ARG A 270 -11.05 12.91 -7.76
CA ARG A 270 -11.64 13.42 -6.51
C ARG A 270 -10.62 14.04 -5.54
N ASN A 271 -9.33 13.86 -5.79
CA ASN A 271 -8.24 14.36 -4.94
C ASN A 271 -7.65 15.70 -5.39
N ARG A 272 -8.27 16.39 -6.35
CA ARG A 272 -7.82 17.68 -6.88
C ARG A 272 -6.41 17.70 -7.50
N ARG A 273 -5.89 16.54 -7.91
CA ARG A 273 -4.57 16.41 -8.55
C ARG A 273 -4.36 17.32 -9.76
N LEU A 274 -5.42 17.56 -10.56
CA LEU A 274 -5.36 18.45 -11.73
C LEU A 274 -5.20 19.91 -11.31
N GLN A 275 -5.90 20.34 -10.25
CA GLN A 275 -5.75 21.67 -9.70
C GLN A 275 -4.34 21.85 -9.14
N TYR A 276 -3.80 20.86 -8.44
CA TYR A 276 -2.42 20.91 -7.93
C TYR A 276 -1.40 21.02 -9.06
N ALA A 277 -1.49 20.16 -10.08
CA ALA A 277 -0.61 20.20 -11.24
C ALA A 277 -0.65 21.57 -11.94
N ARG A 278 -1.84 22.16 -12.13
CA ARG A 278 -2.00 23.50 -12.71
C ARG A 278 -1.43 24.62 -11.83
N GLN A 279 -1.46 24.47 -10.50
CA GLN A 279 -0.79 25.43 -9.61
C GLN A 279 0.73 25.29 -9.73
N LEU A 280 1.25 24.06 -9.76
CA LEU A 280 2.67 23.80 -9.97
C LEU A 280 3.17 24.38 -11.32
N SER A 281 2.37 24.27 -12.39
CA SER A 281 2.67 24.83 -13.72
C SER A 281 2.91 26.34 -13.74
N LYS A 282 2.53 27.08 -12.68
CA LYS A 282 2.78 28.52 -12.59
C LYS A 282 4.22 28.86 -12.20
N TYR A 283 4.92 27.90 -11.60
CA TYR A 283 6.23 28.09 -10.97
C TYR A 283 7.33 27.27 -11.64
N ILE A 284 6.98 26.18 -12.32
CA ILE A 284 7.91 25.34 -13.10
C ILE A 284 7.20 24.78 -14.34
N GLN A 285 7.94 24.49 -15.41
CA GLN A 285 7.38 23.86 -16.61
C GLN A 285 6.77 22.49 -16.29
N VAL A 286 5.49 22.32 -16.60
CA VAL A 286 4.75 21.06 -16.49
C VAL A 286 4.04 20.76 -17.80
N ASP A 287 4.54 19.77 -18.54
CA ASP A 287 3.95 19.33 -19.80
C ASP A 287 2.91 18.23 -19.50
N ILE A 288 1.63 18.56 -19.72
CA ILE A 288 0.49 17.67 -19.43
C ILE A 288 0.04 16.97 -20.72
N TYR A 289 0.16 15.65 -20.72
CA TYR A 289 -0.22 14.79 -21.84
C TYR A 289 -1.55 14.08 -21.60
N GLY A 290 -2.32 13.90 -22.68
CA GLY A 290 -3.61 13.21 -22.66
C GLY A 290 -4.78 14.18 -22.56
N ALA A 291 -5.97 13.65 -22.24
CA ALA A 291 -7.22 14.40 -22.34
C ALA A 291 -7.31 15.65 -21.43
N CYS A 292 -6.42 15.80 -20.45
CA CYS A 292 -6.44 16.92 -19.50
C CYS A 292 -5.43 18.03 -19.81
N GLY A 293 -4.64 17.87 -20.88
CA GLY A 293 -3.59 18.81 -21.27
C GLY A 293 -3.55 19.06 -22.77
N THR A 294 -2.53 19.80 -23.20
CA THR A 294 -2.34 20.20 -24.60
C THR A 294 -1.38 19.28 -25.35
N HIS A 295 -0.63 18.43 -24.65
CA HIS A 295 0.30 17.49 -25.27
C HIS A 295 -0.39 16.15 -25.53
N HIS A 296 0.11 15.43 -26.55
CA HIS A 296 -0.47 14.16 -26.97
C HIS A 296 0.55 13.03 -26.83
N CYS A 297 0.16 11.99 -26.10
CA CYS A 297 0.89 10.73 -26.00
C CYS A 297 -0.13 9.60 -25.81
N PRO A 298 -0.52 8.89 -26.88
CA PRO A 298 -1.43 7.76 -26.78
C PRO A 298 -0.86 6.67 -25.86
N ARG A 299 -1.72 6.00 -25.09
CA ARG A 299 -1.30 4.85 -24.26
C ARG A 299 -0.70 3.70 -25.08
N THR A 300 -1.05 3.61 -26.35
CA THR A 300 -0.57 2.58 -27.28
C THR A 300 0.79 2.90 -27.88
N ASP A 301 1.31 4.10 -27.66
CA ASP A 301 2.60 4.51 -28.21
C ASP A 301 3.73 4.22 -27.20
N PRO A 302 4.58 3.22 -27.47
CA PRO A 302 5.68 2.88 -26.56
C PRO A 302 6.71 4.01 -26.43
N ASN A 303 6.83 4.88 -27.43
CA ASN A 303 7.79 6.00 -27.42
C ASN A 303 7.48 7.03 -26.32
N CYS A 304 6.26 7.01 -25.76
CA CYS A 304 5.86 7.93 -24.70
C CYS A 304 6.69 7.77 -23.43
N LEU A 305 6.91 6.53 -22.99
CA LEU A 305 7.69 6.25 -21.78
C LEU A 305 9.19 6.45 -22.03
N GLU A 306 9.68 6.13 -23.22
CA GLU A 306 11.06 6.43 -23.63
C GLU A 306 11.34 7.94 -23.66
N MET A 307 10.38 8.74 -24.11
CA MET A 307 10.47 10.21 -24.10
C MET A 307 10.50 10.76 -22.66
N LEU A 308 9.74 10.19 -21.73
CA LEU A 308 9.87 10.53 -20.29
C LEU A 308 11.30 10.29 -19.82
N GLU A 309 11.81 9.09 -20.08
CA GLU A 309 13.17 8.70 -19.68
C GLU A 309 14.25 9.59 -20.29
N ARG A 310 14.12 10.00 -21.55
CA ARG A 310 15.18 10.75 -22.24
C ARG A 310 15.12 12.26 -22.02
N GLU A 311 13.94 12.84 -21.91
CA GLU A 311 13.76 14.29 -21.99
C GLU A 311 13.46 14.96 -20.65
N TYR A 312 12.83 14.26 -19.70
CA TYR A 312 12.29 14.85 -18.47
C TYR A 312 13.05 14.44 -17.21
N LYS A 313 13.26 15.39 -16.30
CA LYS A 313 13.78 15.12 -14.94
C LYS A 313 12.73 14.57 -13.99
N PHE A 314 11.48 15.05 -14.08
CA PHE A 314 10.44 14.70 -13.11
C PHE A 314 9.15 14.21 -13.77
N TYR A 315 8.47 13.29 -13.08
CA TYR A 315 7.16 12.77 -13.51
C TYR A 315 6.12 12.89 -12.40
N LEU A 316 4.95 13.45 -12.70
CA LEU A 316 3.83 13.47 -11.75
C LEU A 316 3.14 12.11 -11.69
N ALA A 317 3.53 11.28 -10.72
CA ALA A 317 2.90 9.99 -10.40
C ALA A 317 1.67 10.18 -9.50
N PHE A 318 0.72 11.03 -9.93
CA PHE A 318 -0.46 11.38 -9.13
C PHE A 318 -1.58 10.37 -9.29
N GLU A 319 -1.98 9.74 -8.20
CA GLU A 319 -3.12 8.84 -8.17
C GLU A 319 -4.45 9.57 -8.36
N ASN A 320 -5.48 8.83 -8.76
CA ASN A 320 -6.81 9.40 -9.01
C ASN A 320 -7.60 9.71 -7.72
N SER A 321 -7.13 9.17 -6.58
CA SER A 321 -7.79 9.22 -5.29
C SER A 321 -6.75 9.15 -4.17
N ASN A 322 -7.05 9.81 -3.05
CA ASN A 322 -6.24 9.69 -1.84
C ASN A 322 -6.83 8.55 -1.01
N CYS A 323 -6.23 7.37 -1.12
CA CYS A 323 -6.67 6.16 -0.44
C CYS A 323 -5.47 5.45 0.19
N ARG A 324 -5.70 4.88 1.38
CA ARG A 324 -4.75 4.07 2.13
C ARG A 324 -4.14 3.01 1.21
N ASP A 325 -2.81 2.94 1.15
CA ASP A 325 -2.01 1.98 0.37
C ASP A 325 -2.23 2.00 -1.16
N TYR A 326 -3.02 2.93 -1.71
CA TYR A 326 -3.30 2.98 -3.15
C TYR A 326 -2.14 3.62 -3.91
N ILE A 327 -1.23 2.77 -4.40
CA ILE A 327 -0.04 3.15 -5.18
C ILE A 327 0.00 2.25 -6.43
N THR A 328 0.05 2.84 -7.63
CA THR A 328 -0.20 2.10 -8.86
C THR A 328 0.95 2.17 -9.87
N GLU A 329 0.68 1.70 -11.10
CA GLU A 329 1.58 1.79 -12.26
C GLU A 329 2.13 3.19 -12.51
N LYS A 330 1.43 4.25 -12.09
CA LYS A 330 1.91 5.63 -12.22
C LYS A 330 3.21 5.84 -11.46
N PHE A 331 3.30 5.28 -10.26
CA PHE A 331 4.49 5.38 -9.44
C PHE A 331 5.55 4.37 -9.87
N PHE A 332 5.17 3.09 -9.91
CA PHE A 332 6.13 2.02 -10.10
C PHE A 332 6.62 1.90 -11.53
N VAL A 333 5.69 1.76 -12.48
CA VAL A 333 6.01 1.52 -13.90
C VAL A 333 6.44 2.83 -14.54
N ASN A 334 5.54 3.82 -14.65
CA ASN A 334 5.83 5.08 -15.35
C ASN A 334 6.94 5.91 -14.68
N GLY A 335 7.08 5.80 -13.36
CA GLY A 335 8.10 6.51 -12.57
C GLY A 335 9.39 5.70 -12.41
N LEU A 336 9.41 4.80 -11.43
CA LEU A 336 10.65 4.15 -10.97
C LEU A 336 11.34 3.30 -12.05
N GLN A 337 10.59 2.69 -12.97
CA GLN A 337 11.13 1.84 -14.03
C GLN A 337 11.65 2.63 -15.27
N HIS A 338 11.49 3.97 -15.33
CA HIS A 338 11.87 4.79 -16.50
C HIS A 338 12.89 5.90 -16.21
N ASN A 339 13.82 5.68 -15.27
CA ASN A 339 14.97 6.57 -15.01
C ASN A 339 14.59 8.06 -14.92
N ILE A 340 13.48 8.33 -14.23
CA ILE A 340 12.90 9.64 -14.00
C ILE A 340 12.52 9.72 -12.53
N LEU A 341 12.55 10.92 -11.92
CA LEU A 341 12.22 11.08 -10.51
C LEU A 341 10.70 11.30 -10.33
N PRO A 342 9.96 10.33 -9.76
CA PRO A 342 8.53 10.49 -9.53
C PRO A 342 8.22 11.46 -8.40
N ILE A 343 7.24 12.33 -8.64
CA ILE A 343 6.59 13.19 -7.66
C ILE A 343 5.20 12.61 -7.38
N VAL A 344 4.93 12.23 -6.14
CA VAL A 344 3.78 11.38 -5.79
C VAL A 344 2.70 12.13 -5.02
N MET A 345 1.45 11.71 -5.24
CA MET A 345 0.25 12.16 -4.52
C MET A 345 -0.77 11.01 -4.55
N GLY A 346 -1.32 10.63 -3.40
CA GLY A 346 -2.31 9.56 -3.32
C GLY A 346 -2.37 8.94 -1.93
N ALA A 347 -1.63 7.86 -1.73
CA ALA A 347 -1.41 7.22 -0.43
C ALA A 347 -0.68 8.15 0.56
N ARG A 348 -0.60 7.75 1.83
CA ARG A 348 0.14 8.50 2.87
C ARG A 348 1.65 8.40 2.62
N SER A 349 2.41 9.37 3.11
CA SER A 349 3.88 9.36 2.95
C SER A 349 4.53 8.09 3.54
N SER A 350 4.06 7.63 4.69
CA SER A 350 4.53 6.36 5.31
C SER A 350 4.24 5.12 4.45
N GLU A 351 3.17 5.16 3.64
CA GLU A 351 2.76 4.04 2.80
C GLU A 351 3.60 3.98 1.52
N TYR A 352 3.95 5.15 0.95
CA TYR A 352 4.96 5.23 -0.11
C TYR A 352 6.33 4.78 0.41
N ALA A 353 6.75 5.21 1.60
CA ALA A 353 8.03 4.84 2.18
C ALA A 353 8.15 3.32 2.41
N ALA A 354 7.05 2.65 2.76
CA ALA A 354 7.02 1.20 2.92
C ALA A 354 7.04 0.42 1.58
N ALA A 355 6.62 1.03 0.48
CA ALA A 355 6.49 0.37 -0.82
C ALA A 355 7.63 0.70 -1.81
N ALA A 356 8.31 1.82 -1.60
CA ALA A 356 9.32 2.35 -2.50
C ALA A 356 10.75 1.94 -2.10
N PRO A 357 11.69 1.91 -3.04
CA PRO A 357 13.09 2.00 -2.70
C PRO A 357 13.38 3.30 -1.91
N HIS A 358 14.36 3.21 -1.02
CA HIS A 358 14.88 4.31 -0.23
C HIS A 358 15.24 5.51 -1.12
N ASN A 359 14.81 6.70 -0.69
CA ASN A 359 15.09 7.97 -1.34
C ASN A 359 14.86 7.95 -2.87
N SER A 360 13.74 7.39 -3.35
CA SER A 360 13.50 7.21 -4.79
C SER A 360 12.41 8.11 -5.38
N TYR A 361 11.84 9.02 -4.58
CA TYR A 361 10.67 9.81 -4.96
C TYR A 361 10.53 11.07 -4.11
N ILE A 362 9.65 11.98 -4.54
CA ILE A 362 9.30 13.21 -3.82
C ILE A 362 7.81 13.18 -3.47
N HIS A 363 7.42 13.28 -2.20
CA HIS A 363 6.01 13.37 -1.81
C HIS A 363 5.54 14.83 -1.80
N VAL A 364 4.40 15.14 -2.44
CA VAL A 364 3.88 16.53 -2.45
C VAL A 364 3.58 17.06 -1.05
N GLU A 365 3.28 16.18 -0.10
CA GLU A 365 3.06 16.53 1.30
C GLU A 365 4.35 16.71 2.13
N GLU A 366 5.53 16.77 1.51
CA GLU A 366 6.74 17.25 2.20
C GLU A 366 6.82 18.79 2.18
N PHE A 367 6.06 19.44 1.27
CA PHE A 367 6.08 20.88 1.04
C PHE A 367 4.79 21.54 1.54
N ALA A 368 4.85 22.81 1.91
CA ALA A 368 3.67 23.56 2.33
C ALA A 368 2.71 23.81 1.16
N ASN A 369 3.24 23.99 -0.06
CA ASN A 369 2.46 24.26 -1.26
C ASN A 369 3.26 23.96 -2.56
N ALA A 370 2.61 24.16 -3.71
CA ALA A 370 3.20 23.89 -5.02
C ALA A 370 4.36 24.82 -5.41
N GLU A 371 4.43 26.04 -4.85
CA GLU A 371 5.53 26.98 -5.08
C GLU A 371 6.81 26.50 -4.40
N GLU A 372 6.70 26.06 -3.15
CA GLU A 372 7.83 25.48 -2.42
C GLU A 372 8.32 24.18 -3.06
N LEU A 373 7.40 23.33 -3.52
CA LEU A 373 7.77 22.16 -4.33
C LEU A 373 8.50 22.59 -5.61
N ALA A 374 7.99 23.58 -6.35
CA ALA A 374 8.67 24.05 -7.56
C ALA A 374 10.08 24.58 -7.28
N ALA A 375 10.27 25.35 -6.20
CA ALA A 375 11.58 25.84 -5.80
C ALA A 375 12.56 24.69 -5.51
N TYR A 376 12.08 23.61 -4.86
CA TYR A 376 12.89 22.42 -4.64
C TYR A 376 13.23 21.67 -5.93
N LEU A 377 12.28 21.55 -6.86
CA LEU A 377 12.52 20.93 -8.18
C LEU A 377 13.51 21.74 -9.01
N THR A 378 13.48 23.07 -8.95
CA THR A 378 14.48 23.94 -9.59
C THR A 378 15.87 23.70 -9.00
N ARG A 379 15.98 23.58 -7.68
CA ARG A 379 17.26 23.25 -7.03
C ARG A 379 17.80 21.88 -7.50
N LEU A 380 16.94 20.87 -7.61
CA LEU A 380 17.32 19.56 -8.16
C LEU A 380 17.70 19.63 -9.64
N ASP A 381 17.06 20.51 -10.40
CA ASP A 381 17.39 20.70 -11.80
C ASP A 381 18.77 21.32 -12.01
N GLU A 382 19.19 22.23 -11.11
CA GLU A 382 20.46 22.95 -11.15
C GLU A 382 21.62 22.18 -10.49
N ASP A 383 21.34 21.19 -9.65
CA ASP A 383 22.32 20.37 -8.94
C ASP A 383 22.19 18.89 -9.30
N ASP A 384 22.99 18.46 -10.28
CA ASP A 384 23.02 17.07 -10.72
C ASP A 384 23.39 16.10 -9.59
N ASN A 385 24.25 16.48 -8.63
CA ASN A 385 24.60 15.58 -7.53
C ASN A 385 23.39 15.34 -6.63
N LEU A 386 22.64 16.41 -6.32
CA LEU A 386 21.42 16.32 -5.52
C LEU A 386 20.34 15.51 -6.27
N TYR A 387 20.15 15.74 -7.56
CA TYR A 387 19.22 14.94 -8.37
C TYR A 387 19.61 13.45 -8.42
N ASN A 388 20.89 13.15 -8.65
CA ASN A 388 21.38 11.77 -8.72
C ASN A 388 21.31 11.04 -7.37
N SER A 389 21.29 11.76 -6.24
CA SER A 389 21.08 11.14 -4.93
C SER A 389 19.78 10.31 -4.87
N TYR A 390 18.75 10.69 -5.65
CA TYR A 390 17.48 9.96 -5.74
C TYR A 390 17.53 8.65 -6.55
N PHE A 391 18.68 8.34 -7.15
CA PHE A 391 18.87 7.15 -7.99
C PHE A 391 19.81 6.12 -7.36
N LYS A 392 20.41 6.42 -6.20
CA LYS A 392 21.35 5.54 -5.49
C LYS A 392 20.78 4.17 -5.14
N TRP A 393 19.46 4.03 -5.06
CA TRP A 393 18.79 2.74 -4.87
C TRP A 393 18.94 1.80 -6.07
N LYS A 394 19.28 2.28 -7.27
CA LYS A 394 19.40 1.43 -8.44
C LYS A 394 20.54 0.43 -8.27
N GLY A 395 20.27 -0.84 -8.61
CA GLY A 395 21.22 -1.94 -8.41
C GLY A 395 21.28 -2.50 -6.98
N THR A 396 20.40 -2.05 -6.07
CA THR A 396 20.29 -2.58 -4.70
C THR A 396 19.20 -3.65 -4.54
N GLY A 397 18.34 -3.78 -5.54
CA GLY A 397 17.21 -4.70 -5.55
C GLY A 397 16.56 -4.78 -6.94
N GLU A 398 15.36 -5.33 -6.99
CA GLU A 398 14.53 -5.37 -8.19
C GLU A 398 13.03 -5.39 -7.88
N PHE A 399 12.22 -5.06 -8.90
CA PHE A 399 10.79 -5.36 -8.88
C PHE A 399 10.58 -6.85 -9.16
N ILE A 400 9.87 -7.54 -8.27
CA ILE A 400 9.62 -8.98 -8.38
C ILE A 400 8.24 -9.27 -8.96
N ASN A 401 8.11 -10.40 -9.65
CA ASN A 401 6.80 -10.98 -9.87
C ASN A 401 6.28 -11.54 -8.55
N THR A 402 5.08 -11.12 -8.11
CA THR A 402 4.51 -11.59 -6.85
C THR A 402 3.88 -12.98 -6.93
N TYR A 403 3.88 -13.61 -8.11
CA TYR A 403 3.32 -14.93 -8.40
C TYR A 403 1.97 -15.16 -7.70
N PHE A 404 1.01 -14.28 -7.98
CA PHE A 404 -0.27 -14.20 -7.27
C PHE A 404 -0.91 -15.58 -7.02
N PHE A 405 -1.04 -16.41 -8.05
CA PHE A 405 -1.65 -17.74 -7.88
C PHE A 405 -0.78 -18.72 -7.09
N CYS A 406 0.55 -18.66 -7.15
CA CYS A 406 1.40 -19.44 -6.25
C CYS A 406 1.08 -19.10 -4.78
N ARG A 407 0.93 -17.80 -4.47
CA ARG A 407 0.55 -17.35 -3.13
C ARG A 407 -0.86 -17.78 -2.75
N VAL A 408 -1.85 -17.65 -3.65
CA VAL A 408 -3.21 -18.17 -3.40
C VAL A 408 -3.15 -19.66 -3.03
N CYS A 409 -2.41 -20.47 -3.78
CA CYS A 409 -2.27 -21.89 -3.50
C CYS A 409 -1.61 -22.14 -2.13
N ALA A 410 -0.46 -21.50 -1.88
CA ALA A 410 0.24 -21.58 -0.61
C ALA A 410 -0.68 -21.25 0.58
N MET A 411 -1.44 -20.16 0.46
CA MET A 411 -2.28 -19.65 1.52
C MET A 411 -3.50 -20.53 1.79
N VAL A 412 -4.15 -21.07 0.76
CA VAL A 412 -5.29 -22.00 0.95
C VAL A 412 -4.86 -23.24 1.74
N HIS A 413 -3.68 -23.77 1.43
CA HIS A 413 -3.08 -24.88 2.20
C HIS A 413 -2.68 -24.48 3.63
N ALA A 414 -2.05 -23.31 3.79
CA ALA A 414 -1.66 -22.82 5.12
C ALA A 414 -2.88 -22.58 6.02
N ASN A 415 -4.00 -22.11 5.46
CA ASN A 415 -5.23 -21.83 6.21
C ASN A 415 -5.83 -23.10 6.83
N GLU A 416 -5.94 -24.17 6.03
CA GLU A 416 -6.45 -25.47 6.50
C GLU A 416 -5.58 -26.02 7.63
N ARG A 417 -4.26 -25.99 7.47
CA ARG A 417 -3.31 -26.49 8.48
C ARG A 417 -3.31 -25.70 9.77
N ARG A 418 -3.52 -24.38 9.69
CA ARG A 418 -3.63 -23.52 10.87
C ARG A 418 -5.03 -23.51 11.46
N HIS A 419 -5.98 -24.25 10.88
CA HIS A 419 -7.39 -24.21 11.23
C HIS A 419 -7.92 -22.76 11.34
N ARG A 420 -7.42 -21.88 10.47
CA ARG A 420 -7.71 -20.45 10.53
C ARG A 420 -9.15 -20.20 10.10
N SER A 421 -9.89 -19.52 10.97
CA SER A 421 -11.26 -19.09 10.73
C SER A 421 -11.31 -17.55 10.70
N ALA A 422 -10.99 -16.97 9.54
CA ALA A 422 -11.20 -15.55 9.31
C ALA A 422 -12.58 -15.29 8.71
N HIS A 423 -13.15 -14.12 8.97
CA HIS A 423 -14.36 -13.66 8.30
C HIS A 423 -14.46 -12.13 8.34
N TYR A 424 -15.12 -11.55 7.33
CA TYR A 424 -15.50 -10.15 7.32
C TYR A 424 -17.00 -10.07 7.54
N SER A 425 -17.42 -9.52 8.68
CA SER A 425 -18.84 -9.28 8.97
C SER A 425 -19.46 -8.35 7.94
N ASP A 426 -18.69 -7.35 7.48
CA ASP A 426 -19.07 -6.46 6.40
C ASP A 426 -17.85 -6.04 5.58
N VAL A 427 -17.60 -6.75 4.47
CA VAL A 427 -16.44 -6.47 3.62
C VAL A 427 -16.53 -5.10 2.94
N GLN A 428 -17.74 -4.56 2.75
CA GLN A 428 -17.89 -3.23 2.14
C GLN A 428 -17.48 -2.13 3.10
N ALA A 429 -17.85 -2.26 4.38
CA ALA A 429 -17.40 -1.34 5.42
C ALA A 429 -15.86 -1.38 5.52
N TRP A 430 -15.27 -2.58 5.62
CA TRP A 430 -13.81 -2.74 5.62
C TRP A 430 -13.17 -2.06 4.41
N TRP A 431 -13.73 -2.22 3.20
CA TRP A 431 -13.15 -1.69 1.98
C TRP A 431 -13.29 -0.17 1.81
N ARG A 432 -14.42 0.42 2.25
CA ARG A 432 -14.76 1.83 1.95
C ARG A 432 -14.62 2.78 3.11
N ASP A 433 -14.86 2.33 4.34
CA ASP A 433 -14.97 3.22 5.49
C ASP A 433 -13.57 3.63 5.98
N GLY A 434 -13.31 4.93 6.04
CA GLY A 434 -11.99 5.48 6.43
C GLY A 434 -10.84 5.21 5.44
N ALA A 435 -11.04 4.34 4.44
CA ALA A 435 -9.99 3.93 3.50
C ALA A 435 -9.55 5.06 2.55
N CYS A 436 -10.45 5.99 2.21
CA CYS A 436 -10.14 7.12 1.34
C CYS A 436 -10.60 8.44 1.94
N THR A 437 -9.83 9.49 1.73
CA THR A 437 -10.20 10.85 2.13
C THR A 437 -10.74 11.65 0.94
N ARG A 438 -11.67 12.58 1.23
CA ARG A 438 -12.09 13.64 0.27
C ARG A 438 -11.27 14.91 0.44
N ALA A 439 -10.43 14.97 1.48
CA ALA A 439 -9.49 16.05 1.66
C ALA A 439 -8.47 16.05 0.51
N THR A 440 -7.93 17.22 0.22
CA THR A 440 -6.86 17.36 -0.79
C THR A 440 -5.58 16.65 -0.34
N TYR A 441 -5.36 16.55 0.97
CA TYR A 441 -4.17 15.98 1.61
C TYR A 441 -4.56 15.20 2.87
N TRP A 442 -3.67 14.31 3.30
CA TRP A 442 -3.81 13.57 4.56
C TRP A 442 -3.56 14.45 5.79
N ARG A 443 -2.61 15.40 5.72
CA ARG A 443 -2.27 16.33 6.84
C ARG A 443 -3.45 17.11 7.47
N GLY A 444 -4.63 17.16 6.84
CA GLY A 444 -5.85 17.76 7.39
C GLY A 444 -6.98 16.77 7.74
N ALA A 445 -6.78 15.48 7.50
CA ALA A 445 -7.76 14.41 7.73
C ALA A 445 -7.53 13.64 9.05
N ASP A 446 -6.29 13.67 9.59
CA ASP A 446 -5.86 12.86 10.74
C ASP A 446 -6.48 13.26 12.09
N GLY A 447 -7.38 14.25 12.13
CA GLY A 447 -8.15 14.62 13.32
C GLY A 447 -9.24 13.63 13.73
N LYS A 448 -9.36 12.47 13.06
CA LYS A 448 -10.36 11.42 13.34
C LYS A 448 -9.83 9.99 13.23
N ASP A 449 -8.52 9.79 13.23
CA ASP A 449 -7.93 8.44 13.21
C ASP A 449 -7.86 7.86 14.63
N THR A 450 -9.05 7.52 15.18
CA THR A 450 -9.18 6.57 16.30
C THR A 450 -10.19 5.47 16.00
N ALA A 451 -10.47 5.20 14.72
CA ALA A 451 -11.20 4.00 14.35
C ALA A 451 -10.20 2.83 14.28
N SER A 452 -10.16 2.05 15.35
CA SER A 452 -9.53 0.72 15.33
C SER A 452 -10.00 -0.05 14.09
N PRO A 453 -9.11 -0.79 13.41
CA PRO A 453 -9.55 -1.66 12.32
C PRO A 453 -10.67 -2.57 12.84
N PRO A 454 -11.71 -2.89 12.02
CA PRO A 454 -12.63 -3.96 12.40
C PRO A 454 -11.77 -5.19 12.65
N LEU A 455 -11.76 -5.62 13.91
CA LEU A 455 -10.98 -6.77 14.35
C LEU A 455 -11.42 -7.98 13.53
N ILE A 456 -10.46 -8.61 12.84
CA ILE A 456 -10.59 -10.00 12.46
C ILE A 456 -10.82 -10.74 13.77
N SER A 457 -12.04 -11.22 14.01
CA SER A 457 -12.28 -12.04 15.19
C SER A 457 -11.76 -13.45 14.90
N SER A 458 -10.65 -13.81 15.54
CA SER A 458 -10.24 -15.19 15.73
C SER A 458 -10.97 -15.73 16.96
N ASN A 459 -11.74 -16.79 16.80
CA ASN A 459 -12.23 -17.61 17.91
C ASN A 459 -11.25 -18.76 18.17
#